data_AF-A0A969XKJ6-F1
#
_entry.id   AF-A0A969XKJ6-F1
#
_cell.length_a   1.000
_cell.length_b   1.000
_cell.length_c   1.000
_cell.angle_alpha   90.00
_cell.angle_beta   90.00
_cell.angle_gamma   90.00
#
_symmetry.space_group_name_H-M   'P 1'
#
loop_
_entity.id
_entity.type
_entity.pdbx_description
1 polymer ?
#
loop_
_entity_poly.entity_id
_entity_poly.type
_entity_poly.pdbx_seq_one_letter_code
_entity_poly.pdbx_strand_id
1 'polypeptide(L)' 'TYGDRSGPPYRMCARLSGDLGRTWGSEVVLRDDGASHDIGYPRTAVRADGALVTAYYWNDRPDGDGERYLAATIWRP' A
#
# COMPACT_ATOMS: atom_id res chain seq x y z
N THR A 1 -6.86 -2.75 -0.02
CA THR A 1 -5.45 -2.31 -0.20
C THR A 1 -4.69 -3.35 -0.98
N TYR A 2 -3.71 -2.96 -1.77
CA TYR A 2 -2.89 -3.87 -2.59
C TYR A 2 -1.52 -3.25 -2.86
N GLY A 3 -0.56 -4.08 -3.26
CA GLY A 3 0.70 -3.61 -3.85
C GLY A 3 0.59 -3.64 -5.37
N ASP A 4 0.85 -2.51 -6.03
CA ASP A 4 1.04 -2.45 -7.48
C ASP A 4 2.49 -2.82 -7.79
N ARG A 5 2.65 -4.02 -8.36
CA ARG A 5 3.94 -4.62 -8.72
C ARG A 5 4.17 -4.62 -10.24
N SER A 6 3.28 -3.99 -11.01
CA SER A 6 3.25 -4.13 -12.47
C SER A 6 4.38 -3.39 -13.18
N GLY A 7 4.91 -2.32 -12.59
CA GLY A 7 6.06 -1.56 -13.09
C GLY A 7 6.41 -0.40 -12.16
N PRO A 8 7.58 0.23 -12.35
CA PRO A 8 7.97 1.39 -11.57
C PRO A 8 7.12 2.64 -11.91
N PRO A 9 6.81 3.50 -10.92
CA PRO A 9 7.07 3.28 -9.49
C PRO A 9 6.22 2.12 -8.95
N TYR A 10 6.82 1.29 -8.10
CA TYR A 10 6.10 0.24 -7.38
C TYR A 10 5.38 0.87 -6.17
N ARG A 11 4.11 0.53 -5.97
CA ARG A 11 3.23 1.32 -5.08
C ARG A 11 2.47 0.47 -4.09
N MET A 12 2.14 1.04 -2.94
CA MET A 12 1.02 0.60 -2.12
C MET A 12 -0.19 1.45 -2.41
N CYS A 13 -1.33 0.80 -2.66
CA CYS A 13 -2.55 1.47 -3.06
C CYS A 13 -3.75 0.97 -2.22
N ALA A 14 -4.82 1.76 -2.23
CA ALA A 14 -6.14 1.39 -1.79
C ALA A 14 -7.18 1.75 -2.85
N ARG A 15 -8.30 1.04 -2.82
CA ARG A 15 -9.55 1.45 -3.46
C ARG A 15 -10.66 1.23 -2.46
N LEU A 16 -11.65 2.09 -2.52
CA LEU A 16 -12.83 2.03 -1.66
C LEU A 16 -14.02 1.57 -2.49
N SER A 17 -14.89 0.80 -1.84
CA SER A 17 -16.17 0.39 -2.41
C SER A 17 -17.27 0.81 -1.45
N GLY A 18 -18.29 1.49 -1.98
CA GLY A 18 -19.50 1.82 -1.26
C GLY A 18 -20.61 0.77 -1.41
N ASP A 19 -20.39 -0.29 -2.19
CA ASP A 19 -21.42 -1.24 -2.63
C ASP A 19 -21.06 -2.72 -2.38
N LEU A 20 -20.29 -2.97 -1.32
CA LEU A 20 -19.82 -4.30 -0.89
C LEU A 20 -18.90 -4.99 -1.91
N GLY A 21 -18.06 -4.22 -2.60
CA GLY A 21 -17.02 -4.71 -3.49
C GLY A 21 -17.48 -4.96 -4.94
N ARG A 22 -18.67 -4.51 -5.33
CA ARG A 22 -19.17 -4.67 -6.71
C ARG A 22 -18.52 -3.65 -7.65
N THR A 23 -18.37 -2.42 -7.18
CA THR A 23 -17.62 -1.36 -7.86
C THR A 23 -16.55 -0.78 -6.94
N TRP A 24 -15.53 -0.21 -7.56
CA TRP A 24 -14.38 0.35 -6.88
C TRP A 24 -14.13 1.77 -7.39
N GLY A 25 -13.93 2.70 -6.45
CA GLY A 25 -13.63 4.08 -6.76
C GLY A 25 -12.23 4.29 -7.36
N SER A 26 -11.81 5.55 -7.38
CA SER A 26 -10.45 5.94 -7.75
C SER A 26 -9.41 5.28 -6.84
N GLU A 27 -8.22 5.09 -7.40
CA GLU A 27 -7.07 4.62 -6.65
C GLU A 27 -6.62 5.71 -5.66
N VAL A 28 -6.34 5.29 -4.44
CA VAL A 28 -5.68 6.09 -3.40
C VAL A 28 -4.26 5.55 -3.28
N VAL A 29 -3.27 6.38 -3.59
CA VAL A 29 -1.85 6.03 -3.43
C VAL A 29 -1.48 6.18 -1.96
N LEU A 30 -1.02 5.10 -1.34
CA LEU A 30 -0.58 5.08 0.06
C LEU A 30 0.93 5.26 0.19
N ARG A 31 1.69 4.82 -0.83
CA ARG A 31 3.15 4.93 -0.94
C ARG A 31 3.58 4.63 -2.37
N ASP A 32 4.54 5.36 -2.93
CA ASP A 32 4.94 5.25 -4.34
C ASP A 32 6.45 5.37 -4.62
N ASP A 33 7.27 5.22 -3.59
CA ASP A 33 8.73 5.25 -3.66
C ASP A 33 9.36 3.84 -3.72
N GLY A 34 8.60 2.84 -4.18
CA GLY A 34 9.07 1.46 -4.23
C GLY A 34 10.15 1.27 -5.30
N ALA A 35 11.30 0.74 -4.90
CA ALA A 35 12.47 0.55 -5.78
C ALA A 35 12.50 -0.84 -6.45
N SER A 36 11.72 -1.79 -5.94
CA SER A 36 11.60 -3.15 -6.48
C SER A 36 10.15 -3.64 -6.44
N HIS A 37 9.80 -4.58 -7.33
CA HIS A 37 8.47 -5.20 -7.36
C HIS A 37 8.20 -6.08 -6.13
N ASP A 38 9.23 -6.43 -5.39
CA ASP A 38 9.14 -7.25 -4.18
C ASP A 38 8.72 -6.41 -2.98
N ILE A 39 7.42 -6.07 -2.96
CA ILE A 39 6.74 -5.20 -1.99
C ILE A 39 5.29 -5.64 -1.74
N GLY A 40 4.70 -5.39 -0.58
CA GLY A 40 3.25 -5.47 -0.39
C GLY A 40 2.79 -6.45 0.68
N TYR A 41 1.86 -7.34 0.33
CA TYR A 41 1.09 -8.17 1.30
C TYR A 41 0.43 -7.33 2.40
N PRO A 42 -0.38 -6.31 2.02
CA PRO A 42 -0.92 -5.37 2.99
C PRO A 42 -1.97 -5.99 3.90
N ARG A 43 -1.99 -5.55 5.16
CA ARG A 43 -3.05 -5.78 6.14
C ARG A 43 -3.50 -4.43 6.71
N THR A 44 -4.80 -4.19 6.71
CA THR A 44 -5.38 -2.92 7.18
C THR A 44 -6.17 -3.13 8.46
N ALA A 45 -6.01 -2.24 9.42
CA ALA A 45 -6.81 -2.17 10.65
C ALA A 45 -7.30 -0.74 10.90
N VAL A 46 -8.40 -0.60 11.64
CA VAL A 46 -8.93 0.69 12.09
C VAL A 46 -8.27 1.05 13.42
N ARG A 47 -7.74 2.26 13.51
CA ARG A 47 -7.17 2.83 14.74
C ARG A 47 -8.26 3.46 15.60
N ALA A 48 -7.98 3.64 16.89
CA ALA A 48 -8.92 4.26 17.83
C ALA A 48 -9.34 5.70 17.47
N ASP A 49 -8.52 6.41 16.70
CA ASP A 49 -8.80 7.77 16.19
C ASP A 49 -9.60 7.78 14.86
N GLY A 50 -10.09 6.60 14.44
CA GLY A 50 -10.82 6.41 13.18
C GLY A 50 -9.96 6.46 11.92
N ALA A 51 -8.64 6.63 12.03
CA ALA A 51 -7.75 6.48 10.88
C ALA A 51 -7.54 4.99 10.55
N LEU A 52 -7.12 4.71 9.32
CA LEU A 52 -6.70 3.38 8.90
C LEU A 52 -5.18 3.27 9.01
N VAL A 53 -4.70 2.12 9.46
CA VAL A 53 -3.28 1.72 9.33
C VAL A 53 -3.18 0.54 8.38
N THR A 54 -2.40 0.70 7.32
CA THR A 54 -2.07 -0.38 6.38
C THR A 54 -0.62 -0.77 6.58
N ALA A 55 -0.36 -1.94 7.15
CA ALA A 55 0.99 -2.51 7.29
C ALA A 55 1.31 -3.44 6.12
N TYR A 56 2.56 -3.45 5.67
CA TYR A 56 3.05 -4.22 4.51
C TYR A 56 4.57 -4.41 4.60
N TYR A 57 5.15 -5.33 3.84
CA TYR A 57 6.61 -5.33 3.64
C TYR A 57 6.99 -4.43 2.46
N TRP A 58 8.17 -3.83 2.51
CA TRP A 58 8.59 -2.77 1.59
C TRP A 58 10.06 -2.86 1.19
N ASN A 59 10.39 -2.21 0.08
CA ASN A 59 11.74 -2.01 -0.43
C ASN A 59 11.80 -0.70 -1.24
N ASP A 60 12.60 0.24 -0.77
CA ASP A 60 12.79 1.60 -1.33
C ASP A 60 14.28 1.96 -1.51
N ARG A 61 15.17 0.98 -1.34
CA ARG A 61 16.60 1.21 -1.57
C ARG A 61 16.83 1.40 -3.08
N PRO A 62 17.50 2.48 -3.54
CA PRO A 62 17.55 2.83 -4.96
C PRO A 62 18.11 1.77 -5.91
N ASP A 63 18.93 0.85 -5.42
CA ASP A 63 19.49 -0.26 -6.18
C ASP A 63 18.51 -1.44 -6.35
N GLY A 64 17.35 -1.43 -5.69
CA GLY A 64 16.35 -2.50 -5.72
C GLY A 64 16.73 -3.78 -4.96
N ASP A 65 18.00 -3.87 -4.53
CA ASP A 65 18.61 -5.03 -3.88
C ASP A 65 18.68 -4.88 -2.35
N GLY A 66 18.12 -3.79 -1.81
CA GLY A 66 18.03 -3.59 -0.37
C GLY A 66 17.22 -4.67 0.37
N GLU A 67 17.46 -4.77 1.67
CA GLU A 67 16.64 -5.63 2.53
C GLU A 67 15.18 -5.19 2.53
N ARG A 68 14.28 -6.16 2.62
CA ARG A 68 12.85 -5.91 2.75
C ARG A 68 12.54 -5.70 4.23
N TYR A 69 11.74 -4.69 4.54
CA TYR A 69 11.40 -4.37 5.92
C TYR A 69 9.89 -4.19 6.07
N LEU A 70 9.39 -4.26 7.31
CA LEU A 70 7.99 -3.96 7.59
C LEU A 70 7.79 -2.45 7.66
N ALA A 71 6.83 -1.95 6.89
CA ALA A 71 6.42 -0.55 6.86
C ALA A 71 4.91 -0.45 7.11
N ALA A 72 4.43 0.78 7.36
CA ALA A 72 3.00 1.05 7.42
C ALA A 72 2.68 2.48 6.99
N THR A 73 1.52 2.66 6.37
CA THR A 73 0.93 3.98 6.07
C THR A 73 -0.30 4.18 6.96
N ILE A 74 -0.36 5.32 7.64
CA ILE A 74 -1.56 5.79 8.33
C ILE A 74 -2.28 6.77 7.40
N TRP A 75 -3.58 6.57 7.18
CA TRP A 75 -4.35 7.37 6.23
C TRP A 75 -5.83 7.47 6.62
N ARG A 76 -6.54 8.42 6.01
CA ARG A 76 -8.00 8.57 6.11
C ARG A 76 -8.60 8.48 4.70
N PRO A 77 -9.66 7.68 4.50
CA PRO A 77 -10.36 7.56 3.22
C PRO A 77 -11.14 8.81 2.84
#